data_AF-A0A134CCW6-F1
#
_entry.id   AF-A0A134CCW6-F1
#
_cell.length_a   1.000
_cell.length_b   1.000
_cell.length_c   1.000
_cell.angle_alpha   90.00
_cell.angle_beta   90.00
_cell.angle_gamma   90.00
#
_symmetry.space_group_name_H-M   'P 1'
#
loop_
_entity.id
_entity.type
_entity.pdbx_description
1 polymer ?
#
loop_
_entity_poly.entity_id
_entity_poly.type
_entity_poly.pdbx_seq_one_letter_code
_entity_poly.pdbx_strand_id
1 'polypeptide(L)'
;MTVLTEQQHNLQAVCAHANESGAHIFVSLHFNAFNGRAGGTETLVGRSAAAVLLGHAVQARVQQVLQLPDRGIKERPDLYVLRATRMPAILVETCFIDNDADLRRYEGREDACAHAVADGICQYGDAAGFRV
;
A
#
# COMPACT_ATOMS: atom_id res chain seq x y z
N MET A 1 -2.28 -4.09 -19.18
CA MET A 1 -2.62 -3.85 -17.78
C MET A 1 -3.75 -4.75 -17.36
N THR A 2 -3.50 -5.68 -16.44
CA THR A 2 -4.57 -6.42 -15.76
C THR A 2 -4.48 -6.06 -14.29
N VAL A 3 -5.48 -5.35 -13.79
CA VAL A 3 -5.65 -5.12 -12.34
C VAL A 3 -6.63 -6.16 -11.84
N LEU A 4 -6.23 -6.88 -10.80
CA LEU A 4 -7.08 -7.83 -10.10
C LEU A 4 -7.43 -7.24 -8.74
N THR A 5 -8.72 -7.23 -8.42
CA THR A 5 -9.25 -6.73 -7.14
C THR A 5 -9.83 -7.90 -6.37
N GLU A 6 -9.43 -8.05 -5.11
CA GLU A 6 -9.93 -9.10 -4.23
C GLU A 6 -10.20 -8.52 -2.84
N GLN A 7 -11.33 -8.89 -2.25
CA GLN A 7 -11.72 -8.49 -0.89
C GLN A 7 -12.37 -9.69 -0.20
N GLN A 8 -11.61 -10.35 0.68
CA GLN A 8 -12.08 -11.50 1.48
C GLN A 8 -11.67 -11.33 2.94
N HIS A 9 -12.50 -11.83 3.86
CA HIS A 9 -12.12 -11.93 5.28
C HIS A 9 -11.01 -12.97 5.50
N ASN A 10 -10.86 -13.93 4.59
CA ASN A 10 -9.85 -14.97 4.68
C ASN A 10 -8.57 -14.54 3.97
N LEU A 11 -7.55 -14.16 4.74
CA LEU A 11 -6.25 -13.73 4.21
C LEU A 11 -5.53 -14.82 3.40
N GLN A 12 -5.74 -16.10 3.72
CA GLN A 12 -5.18 -17.21 2.94
C GLN A 12 -5.77 -17.26 1.54
N ALA A 13 -7.08 -17.02 1.39
CA ALA A 13 -7.73 -16.96 0.08
C ALA A 13 -7.19 -15.79 -0.75
N VAL A 14 -7.04 -14.60 -0.16
CA VAL A 14 -6.42 -13.43 -0.82
C VAL A 14 -5.02 -13.75 -1.33
N CYS A 15 -4.19 -14.37 -0.48
CA CYS A 15 -2.81 -14.71 -0.86
C CYS A 15 -2.76 -15.82 -1.93
N ALA A 16 -3.64 -16.82 -1.84
CA ALA A 16 -3.73 -17.88 -2.84
C ALA A 16 -4.11 -17.31 -4.22
N HIS A 17 -5.15 -16.48 -4.28
CA HIS A 17 -5.56 -15.81 -5.51
C HIS A 17 -4.41 -14.97 -6.11
N ALA A 18 -3.76 -14.14 -5.30
CA ALA A 18 -2.60 -13.36 -5.76
C ALA A 18 -1.48 -14.25 -6.31
N ASN A 19 -1.15 -15.34 -5.62
CA ASN A 19 -0.09 -16.28 -6.03
C ASN A 19 -0.42 -17.07 -7.30
N GLU A 20 -1.69 -17.31 -7.57
CA GLU A 20 -2.17 -18.04 -8.75
C GLU A 20 -2.38 -17.12 -9.96
N SER A 21 -2.47 -15.81 -9.75
CA SER A 21 -2.76 -14.83 -10.80
C SER A 21 -1.62 -14.51 -11.77
N GLY A 22 -0.38 -14.81 -11.39
CA GLY A 22 0.80 -14.34 -12.13
C GLY A 22 1.09 -12.83 -11.96
N ALA A 23 0.55 -12.18 -10.92
CA ALA A 23 0.77 -10.76 -10.66
C ALA A 23 2.26 -10.44 -10.40
N HIS A 24 2.70 -9.29 -10.94
CA HIS A 24 4.05 -8.78 -10.75
C HIS A 24 4.28 -8.18 -9.36
N ILE A 25 3.22 -7.66 -8.72
CA ILE A 25 3.24 -7.03 -7.40
C ILE A 25 1.93 -7.31 -6.66
N PHE A 26 1.95 -7.13 -5.34
CA PHE A 26 0.77 -7.16 -4.48
C PHE A 26 0.70 -5.88 -3.64
N VAL A 27 -0.47 -5.25 -3.59
CA VAL A 27 -0.70 -4.01 -2.85
C VAL A 27 -1.98 -4.18 -2.01
N SER A 28 -1.84 -4.17 -0.69
CA SER A 28 -2.96 -4.18 0.25
C SER A 28 -3.26 -2.74 0.69
N LEU A 29 -4.52 -2.30 0.60
CA LEU A 29 -4.92 -0.94 0.99
C LEU A 29 -5.64 -0.96 2.33
N HIS A 30 -5.15 -0.17 3.28
CA HIS A 30 -5.63 -0.13 4.66
C HIS A 30 -5.75 1.32 5.17
N PHE A 31 -6.45 1.45 6.28
CA PHE A 31 -6.35 2.59 7.19
C PHE A 31 -5.85 2.09 8.54
N ASN A 32 -4.97 2.88 9.13
CA ASN A 32 -4.41 2.59 10.44
C ASN A 32 -5.42 2.96 11.54
N ALA A 33 -5.22 2.41 12.74
CA ALA A 33 -5.94 2.81 13.94
C ALA A 33 -5.08 2.55 15.17
N PHE A 34 -5.13 3.42 16.19
CA PHE A 34 -4.39 3.20 17.42
C PHE A 34 -5.05 3.76 18.68
N ASN A 35 -5.10 5.09 18.83
CA ASN A 35 -5.54 5.76 20.06
C ASN A 35 -6.26 7.10 19.82
N GLY A 36 -6.66 7.36 18.58
CA GLY A 36 -7.24 8.61 18.11
C GLY A 36 -6.36 9.87 18.17
N ARG A 37 -5.06 9.72 18.44
CA ARG A 37 -4.08 10.82 18.39
C ARG A 37 -2.93 10.57 17.42
N ALA A 38 -2.53 9.32 17.25
CA ALA A 38 -1.57 8.95 16.21
C ALA A 38 -2.15 9.31 14.84
N GLY A 39 -1.29 9.78 13.94
CA GLY A 39 -1.68 10.21 12.59
C GLY A 39 -0.50 10.08 11.64
N GLY A 40 -0.76 10.22 10.35
CA GLY A 40 0.24 10.11 9.30
C GLY A 40 0.05 8.93 8.36
N THR A 41 0.87 8.91 7.31
CA THR A 41 0.86 7.88 6.26
C THR A 41 2.05 6.95 6.44
N GLU A 42 1.88 5.64 6.28
CA GLU A 42 2.99 4.68 6.23
C GLU A 42 2.76 3.58 5.20
N THR A 43 3.85 3.01 4.71
CA THR A 43 3.80 1.83 3.84
C THR A 43 4.60 0.70 4.45
N LEU A 44 3.93 -0.41 4.75
CA LEU A 44 4.54 -1.61 5.30
C LEU A 44 5.01 -2.50 4.15
N VAL A 45 6.25 -3.00 4.24
CA VAL A 45 6.88 -3.72 3.12
C VAL A 45 7.33 -5.12 3.53
N GLY A 46 7.26 -6.05 2.56
CA GLY A 46 7.88 -7.38 2.69
C GLY A 46 9.42 -7.33 2.66
N ARG A 47 10.08 -8.50 2.72
CA ARG A 47 11.56 -8.60 2.84
C ARG A 47 12.35 -8.27 1.58
N SER A 48 11.71 -8.23 0.41
CA SER A 48 12.45 -8.11 -0.86
C SER A 48 12.86 -6.66 -1.12
N ALA A 49 14.04 -6.47 -1.73
CA ALA A 49 14.46 -5.15 -2.19
C ALA A 49 13.44 -4.53 -3.16
N ALA A 50 12.79 -5.36 -3.96
CA ALA A 50 11.69 -4.96 -4.84
C ALA A 50 10.48 -4.39 -4.07
N ALA A 51 10.10 -5.01 -2.94
CA ALA A 51 9.03 -4.49 -2.08
C ALA A 51 9.40 -3.15 -1.44
N VAL A 52 10.65 -2.98 -1.03
CA VAL A 52 11.19 -1.71 -0.48
C VAL A 52 11.10 -0.60 -1.53
N LEU A 53 11.54 -0.86 -2.77
CA LEU A 53 11.48 0.10 -3.87
C LEU A 53 10.04 0.48 -4.23
N LEU A 54 9.13 -0.51 -4.34
CA LEU A 54 7.71 -0.28 -4.56
C LEU A 54 7.10 0.55 -3.42
N GLY A 55 7.41 0.21 -2.17
CA GLY A 55 6.91 0.92 -0.99
C GLY A 55 7.34 2.39 -0.96
N HIS A 56 8.61 2.67 -1.28
CA HIS A 56 9.08 4.06 -1.40
C HIS A 56 8.37 4.83 -2.52
N ALA A 57 8.17 4.20 -3.68
CA ALA A 57 7.49 4.85 -4.80
C ALA A 57 6.05 5.23 -4.44
N VAL A 58 5.30 4.32 -3.79
CA VAL A 58 3.91 4.58 -3.37
C VAL A 58 3.83 5.57 -2.21
N GLN A 59 4.64 5.40 -1.16
CA GLN A 59 4.66 6.29 0.01
C GLN A 59 4.88 7.75 -0.40
N ALA A 60 5.83 8.01 -1.29
CA ALA A 60 6.16 9.36 -1.73
C ALA A 60 4.97 10.06 -2.41
N ARG A 61 4.16 9.33 -3.19
CA ARG A 61 2.99 9.90 -3.88
C ARG A 61 1.82 10.15 -2.92
N VAL A 62 1.55 9.21 -2.03
CA VAL A 62 0.48 9.37 -1.02
C VAL A 62 0.79 10.55 -0.10
N GLN A 63 2.05 10.69 0.32
CA GLN A 63 2.50 11.82 1.14
C GLN A 63 2.30 13.17 0.44
N GLN A 64 2.54 13.26 -0.87
CA GLN A 64 2.33 14.49 -1.65
C GLN A 64 0.86 14.94 -1.67
N VAL A 65 -0.08 13.98 -1.73
CA VAL A 65 -1.52 14.26 -1.79
C VAL A 65 -2.07 14.61 -0.40
N LEU A 66 -1.75 13.78 0.60
CA LEU A 66 -2.31 13.91 1.94
C LEU A 66 -1.58 14.94 2.79
N GLN A 67 -0.30 15.20 2.56
CA GLN A 67 0.52 16.14 3.35
C GLN A 67 0.37 15.93 4.87
N LEU A 68 0.09 14.69 5.26
CA LEU A 68 0.08 14.25 6.65
C LEU A 68 1.52 13.94 7.09
N PRO A 69 1.78 13.74 8.40
CA PRO A 69 3.08 13.31 8.86
C PRO A 69 3.56 12.06 8.11
N ASP A 70 4.75 12.14 7.52
CA ASP A 70 5.37 11.00 6.83
C ASP A 70 6.02 10.09 7.87
N ARG A 71 5.47 8.87 8.02
CA ARG A 71 6.00 7.86 8.93
C ARG A 71 6.91 6.86 8.20
N GLY A 72 7.16 7.09 6.92
CA GLY A 72 8.06 6.34 6.07
C GLY A 72 7.59 4.93 5.73
N ILE A 73 8.54 4.14 5.23
CA ILE A 73 8.35 2.72 5.01
C ILE A 73 8.79 1.91 6.23
N LYS A 74 8.17 0.76 6.47
CA LYS A 74 8.52 -0.14 7.59
C LYS A 74 8.50 -1.59 7.15
N GLU A 75 9.58 -2.31 7.38
CA GLU A 75 9.60 -3.75 7.15
C GLU A 75 8.67 -4.46 8.14
N ARG A 76 7.68 -5.19 7.60
CA ARG A 76 6.71 -5.98 8.39
C ARG A 76 6.52 -7.38 7.81
N PRO A 77 7.61 -8.17 7.73
CA PRO A 77 7.57 -9.50 7.11
C PRO A 77 6.82 -10.54 7.96
N ASP A 78 6.35 -10.16 9.14
CA ASP A 78 5.47 -10.93 10.01
C ASP A 78 4.00 -10.86 9.57
N LEU A 79 3.60 -9.80 8.86
CA LEU A 79 2.23 -9.65 8.39
C LEU A 79 1.91 -10.72 7.33
N TYR A 80 0.79 -11.40 7.53
CA TYR A 80 0.45 -12.59 6.77
C TYR A 80 0.47 -12.35 5.27
N VAL A 81 -0.19 -11.30 4.79
CA VAL A 81 -0.27 -10.99 3.35
C VAL A 81 1.09 -10.67 2.76
N LEU A 82 1.96 -9.92 3.46
CA LEU A 82 3.30 -9.58 2.99
C LEU A 82 4.25 -10.78 2.98
N ARG A 83 3.99 -11.77 3.85
CA ARG A 83 4.78 -12.99 3.98
C ARG A 83 4.34 -14.10 3.03
N ALA A 84 3.03 -14.22 2.80
CA ALA A 84 2.42 -15.36 2.11
C ALA A 84 2.25 -15.14 0.60
N THR A 85 2.40 -13.91 0.11
CA THR A 85 2.47 -13.60 -1.32
C THR A 85 3.88 -13.80 -1.88
N ARG A 86 3.99 -14.34 -3.10
CA ARG A 86 5.26 -14.70 -3.75
C ARG A 86 5.93 -13.55 -4.50
N MET A 87 5.14 -12.57 -4.95
CA MET A 87 5.61 -11.37 -5.62
C MET A 87 5.96 -10.27 -4.59
N PRO A 88 6.70 -9.21 -4.99
CA PRO A 88 6.90 -8.03 -4.15
C PRO A 88 5.57 -7.49 -3.60
N ALA A 89 5.51 -7.29 -2.29
CA ALA A 89 4.27 -7.00 -1.58
C ALA A 89 4.41 -5.81 -0.64
N ILE A 90 3.43 -4.91 -0.68
CA ILE A 90 3.30 -3.78 0.22
C ILE A 90 1.89 -3.72 0.82
N LEU A 91 1.77 -3.08 1.98
CA LEU A 91 0.51 -2.71 2.61
C LEU A 91 0.56 -1.22 2.93
N VAL A 92 -0.33 -0.46 2.29
CA VAL A 92 -0.43 1.00 2.44
C VAL A 92 -1.39 1.30 3.58
N GLU A 93 -0.88 1.92 4.63
CA GLU A 93 -1.68 2.52 5.69
C GLU A 93 -1.93 3.99 5.30
N THR A 94 -3.06 4.22 4.63
CA THR A 94 -3.36 5.48 3.93
C THR A 94 -3.35 6.68 4.89
N CYS A 95 -4.05 6.57 6.01
CA CYS A 95 -4.00 7.46 7.16
C CYS A 95 -4.63 6.75 8.37
N PHE A 96 -4.72 7.42 9.52
CA PHE A 96 -5.40 6.89 10.70
C PHE A 96 -6.90 7.16 10.64
N ILE A 97 -7.73 6.11 10.61
CA ILE A 97 -9.20 6.24 10.56
C ILE A 97 -9.78 6.75 11.88
N ASP A 98 -9.08 6.55 13.00
CA ASP A 98 -9.50 6.97 14.33
C ASP A 98 -8.98 8.38 14.69
N ASN A 99 -8.27 9.06 13.78
CA ASN A 99 -7.79 10.42 13.97
C ASN A 99 -8.59 11.41 13.09
N ASP A 100 -9.36 12.29 13.73
CA ASP A 100 -10.21 13.24 13.03
C ASP A 100 -9.45 14.19 12.07
N ALA A 101 -8.20 14.53 12.37
CA ALA A 101 -7.40 15.42 11.51
C ALA A 101 -6.93 14.69 10.24
N ASP A 102 -6.51 13.44 10.37
CA ASP A 102 -6.20 12.56 9.26
C ASP A 102 -7.43 12.33 8.38
N LEU A 103 -8.57 11.98 8.98
CA LEU A 103 -9.81 11.71 8.25
C LEU A 103 -10.28 12.95 7.48
N ARG A 104 -10.31 14.14 8.11
CA ARG A 104 -10.61 15.41 7.41
C ARG A 104 -9.64 15.72 6.28
N ARG A 105 -8.40 15.25 6.35
CA ARG A 105 -7.41 15.44 5.29
C ARG A 105 -7.60 14.45 4.15
N TYR A 106 -8.12 13.27 4.44
CA TYR A 106 -8.46 12.24 3.46
C TYR A 106 -9.78 12.54 2.74
N GLU A 107 -10.81 12.97 3.47
CA GLU A 107 -12.13 13.31 2.94
C GLU A 107 -12.04 14.37 1.82
N GLY A 108 -12.67 14.07 0.69
CA GLY A 108 -12.63 14.90 -0.52
C GLY A 108 -11.33 14.78 -1.32
N ARG A 109 -10.45 13.84 -0.97
CA ARG A 109 -9.19 13.54 -1.68
C ARG A 109 -9.02 12.05 -1.97
N GLU A 110 -10.08 11.27 -1.87
CA GLU A 110 -10.11 9.82 -2.09
C GLU A 110 -9.56 9.47 -3.48
N ASP A 111 -10.07 10.13 -4.53
CA ASP A 111 -9.62 9.95 -5.90
C ASP A 111 -8.16 10.37 -6.08
N ALA A 112 -7.74 11.46 -5.43
CA ALA A 112 -6.35 11.91 -5.49
C ALA A 112 -5.41 10.91 -4.81
N CYS A 113 -5.82 10.30 -3.70
CA CYS A 113 -5.08 9.24 -3.02
C CYS A 113 -4.99 7.98 -3.88
N ALA A 114 -6.10 7.56 -4.51
CA ALA A 114 -6.11 6.42 -5.41
C ALA A 114 -5.17 6.64 -6.61
N HIS A 115 -5.21 7.83 -7.22
CA HIS A 115 -4.27 8.20 -8.29
C HIS A 115 -2.83 8.21 -7.80
N ALA A 116 -2.54 8.73 -6.60
CA ALA A 116 -1.18 8.70 -6.04
C ALA A 116 -0.64 7.28 -5.86
N VAL A 117 -1.47 6.35 -5.37
CA VAL A 117 -1.08 4.93 -5.28
C VAL A 117 -0.81 4.36 -6.67
N ALA A 118 -1.69 4.60 -7.63
CA ALA A 118 -1.53 4.14 -9.00
C ALA A 118 -0.26 4.71 -9.66
N ASP A 119 0.01 6.00 -9.50
CA ASP A 119 1.21 6.68 -10.02
C ASP A 119 2.49 6.09 -9.43
N GLY A 120 2.50 5.80 -8.13
CA GLY A 120 3.62 5.15 -7.46
C GLY A 120 3.87 3.74 -8.00
N ILE A 121 2.80 2.99 -8.25
CA ILE A 121 2.85 1.65 -8.86
C ILE A 121 3.38 1.73 -10.30
N CYS A 122 2.87 2.65 -11.13
CA CYS A 122 3.32 2.86 -12.51
C CYS A 122 4.79 3.25 -12.57
N GLN A 123 5.22 4.20 -11.73
CA GLN A 123 6.62 4.61 -11.64
C GLN A 123 7.54 3.44 -11.28
N TYR A 124 7.13 2.59 -10.33
CA TYR A 124 7.88 1.39 -9.99
C TYR A 124 7.94 0.40 -11.15
N GLY A 125 6.81 0.14 -11.81
CA GLY A 125 6.71 -0.77 -12.94
C GLY A 125 7.65 -0.38 -14.09
N ASP A 126 7.63 0.89 -14.49
CA ASP A 126 8.51 1.41 -15.55
C ASP A 126 9.99 1.19 -15.23
N ALA A 127 10.39 1.41 -13.97
CA ALA A 127 11.76 1.18 -13.50
C ALA A 127 12.10 -0.33 -13.38
N ALA A 128 11.12 -1.17 -13.07
CA ALA A 128 11.26 -2.62 -12.91
C ALA A 128 11.11 -3.40 -14.22
N GLY A 129 10.79 -2.72 -15.33
CA GLY A 129 10.68 -3.33 -16.66
C GLY A 129 9.35 -4.03 -16.94
N PHE A 130 8.28 -3.73 -16.19
CA PHE A 130 6.93 -4.17 -16.52
C PHE A 130 5.99 -2.97 -16.56
N ARG A 131 5.15 -2.90 -17.60
CA ARG A 131 4.11 -1.88 -17.63
C ARG A 131 2.93 -2.35 -16.81
N VAL A 132 2.51 -1.47 -15.91
CA VAL A 132 1.25 -1.61 -15.19
C VAL A 132 0.17 -1.42 -16.22
#